data_AF-A0A8B6EUA6-F1
#
_entry.id   AF-A0A8B6EUA6-F1
#
_cell.length_a   1.000
_cell.length_b   1.000
_cell.length_c   1.000
_cell.angle_alpha   90.00
_cell.angle_beta   90.00
_cell.angle_gamma   90.00
#
_symmetry.space_group_name_H-M   'P 1'
#
loop_
_entity.id
_entity.type
_entity.pdbx_description
1 polymer ?
#
loop_
_entity_poly.entity_id
_entity_poly.type
_entity_poly.pdbx_seq_one_letter_code
_entity_poly.pdbx_strand_id
1 'polypeptide(L)'
;MFEKNIKSDEGRGLLMYVDSNLEATEITMKTEFQENLFIKVKLNQNDKLLVGLIYRTPSNSSKEYNDKLVNLMSEATDMGYSHILIMGDFNYPEINWETWNTKGDRPNSTENKFLEALQDNFLYQHTTKPTRWRGADTPHTLDLLITNEEEMISNLEYMSPLGKSDHCVLSFDFNCYVNIKRAPKIANLYNHGNYKEFIQELNKIDWHNKLNAENSIDKNWNYFLTILKELESRFVPTKTMTQIGKKRNVFPIDKKTRELIRRKNILSKKNYN
;
A
#
# COMPACT_ATOMS: atom_id res chain seq x y z
N MET A 1 8.70 3.09 -1.40
CA MET A 1 8.17 1.86 -2.04
C MET A 1 9.07 0.73 -1.59
N PHE A 2 8.47 -0.35 -1.13
CA PHE A 2 9.17 -1.55 -0.69
C PHE A 2 8.63 -2.72 -1.50
N GLU A 3 9.51 -3.59 -1.99
CA GLU A 3 9.14 -4.68 -2.88
C GLU A 3 9.88 -5.96 -2.53
N LYS A 4 9.24 -7.11 -2.74
CA LYS A 4 9.87 -8.42 -2.62
C LYS A 4 9.38 -9.33 -3.75
N ASN A 5 10.30 -10.06 -4.37
CA ASN A 5 10.05 -11.02 -5.46
C ASN A 5 9.37 -10.44 -6.72
N ILE A 6 9.27 -9.11 -6.88
CA ILE A 6 8.68 -8.51 -8.11
C ILE A 6 9.58 -8.70 -9.33
N LYS A 7 10.92 -8.72 -9.13
CA LYS A 7 11.92 -8.82 -10.21
C LYS A 7 12.32 -10.25 -10.54
N SER A 8 11.95 -11.21 -9.69
CA SER A 8 12.04 -12.64 -10.04
C SER A 8 10.87 -12.93 -10.96
N ASP A 9 11.14 -13.42 -12.19
CA ASP A 9 10.15 -13.78 -13.23
C ASP A 9 9.17 -14.91 -12.81
N GLU A 10 8.96 -15.13 -11.51
CA GLU A 10 8.07 -16.11 -10.91
C GLU A 10 6.59 -15.68 -10.93
N GLY A 11 6.30 -14.45 -11.40
CA GLY A 11 4.95 -13.93 -11.58
C GLY A 11 4.21 -13.61 -10.27
N ARG A 12 4.90 -13.61 -9.13
CA ARG A 12 4.36 -13.31 -7.80
C ARG A 12 5.30 -12.39 -7.05
N GLY A 13 4.74 -11.42 -6.35
CA GLY A 13 5.55 -10.48 -5.56
C GLY A 13 4.70 -9.64 -4.63
N LEU A 14 5.37 -9.09 -3.63
CA LEU A 14 4.79 -8.18 -2.66
C LEU A 14 5.24 -6.76 -2.95
N LEU A 15 4.29 -5.82 -2.86
CA LEU A 15 4.54 -4.41 -3.10
C LEU A 15 3.84 -3.57 -2.04
N MET A 16 4.60 -2.71 -1.37
CA MET A 16 4.08 -1.77 -0.39
C MET A 16 4.45 -0.33 -0.77
N TYR A 17 3.43 0.49 -0.97
CA TYR A 17 3.58 1.93 -1.15
C TYR A 17 3.33 2.65 0.17
N VAL A 18 4.25 3.54 0.51
CA VAL A 18 4.19 4.35 1.73
C VAL A 18 4.29 5.81 1.34
N ASP A 19 3.45 6.66 1.94
CA ASP A 19 3.50 8.11 1.74
C ASP A 19 4.89 8.64 2.11
N SER A 20 5.47 9.49 1.27
CA SER A 20 6.83 10.02 1.46
C SER A 20 6.99 10.90 2.72
N ASN A 21 5.88 11.32 3.33
CA ASN A 21 5.91 12.07 4.59
C ASN A 21 5.99 11.16 5.83
N LEU A 22 5.93 9.83 5.67
CA LEU A 22 6.12 8.87 6.75
C LEU A 22 7.57 8.37 6.76
N GLU A 23 8.16 8.31 7.96
CA GLU A 23 9.48 7.73 8.18
C GLU A 23 9.34 6.21 8.27
N ALA A 24 9.58 5.53 7.15
CA ALA A 24 9.45 4.08 7.02
C ALA A 24 10.79 3.42 6.64
N THR A 25 11.10 2.30 7.27
CA THR A 25 12.30 1.49 6.99
C THR A 25 11.92 0.02 6.90
N GLU A 26 12.48 -0.71 5.94
CA GLU A 26 12.29 -2.16 5.85
C GLU A 26 12.92 -2.88 7.05
N ILE A 27 12.27 -3.96 7.47
CA ILE A 27 12.68 -4.81 8.58
C ILE A 27 12.81 -6.24 8.06
N THR A 28 13.96 -6.86 8.33
CA THR A 28 14.19 -8.27 8.04
C THR A 28 13.74 -9.11 9.24
N MET A 29 12.82 -10.03 8.99
CA MET A 29 12.40 -11.05 9.95
C MET A 29 13.43 -12.18 9.98
N LYS A 30 13.69 -12.72 11.16
CA LYS A 30 14.55 -13.90 11.36
C LYS A 30 13.91 -15.16 10.79
N THR A 31 12.59 -15.24 10.86
CA THR A 31 11.82 -16.35 10.32
C THR A 31 11.87 -16.34 8.80
N GLU A 32 12.43 -17.40 8.22
CA GLU A 32 12.59 -17.55 6.77
C GLU A 32 11.27 -17.95 6.09
N PHE A 33 10.32 -17.03 6.02
CA PHE A 33 9.12 -17.16 5.21
C PHE A 33 9.32 -16.42 3.87
N GLN A 34 9.17 -17.09 2.73
CA GLN A 34 9.56 -16.51 1.44
C GLN A 34 8.75 -15.25 1.07
N GLU A 35 7.44 -15.27 1.32
CA GLU A 35 6.49 -14.29 0.80
C GLU A 35 6.00 -13.36 1.93
N ASN A 36 6.95 -12.69 2.60
CA ASN A 36 6.66 -11.64 3.58
C ASN A 36 7.47 -10.36 3.31
N LEU A 37 6.90 -9.20 3.60
CA LEU A 37 7.54 -7.90 3.57
C LEU A 37 7.13 -7.11 4.81
N PHE A 38 8.09 -6.75 5.66
CA PHE A 38 7.83 -5.95 6.86
C PHE A 38 8.53 -4.60 6.78
N ILE A 39 7.84 -3.58 7.27
CA ILE A 39 8.41 -2.25 7.48
C ILE A 39 8.11 -1.78 8.89
N LYS A 40 8.98 -0.94 9.41
CA LYS A 40 8.73 -0.13 10.59
C LYS A 40 8.37 1.27 10.15
N VAL A 41 7.29 1.82 10.70
CA VAL A 41 6.90 3.23 10.59
C VAL A 41 7.04 3.88 11.96
N LYS A 42 7.71 5.03 12.01
CA LYS A 42 7.84 5.80 13.26
C LYS A 42 6.53 6.50 13.60
N LEU A 43 6.06 6.35 14.84
CA LEU A 43 4.91 7.07 15.38
C LEU A 43 5.38 8.24 16.27
N ASN A 44 4.46 8.94 16.93
CA ASN A 44 4.85 9.96 17.90
C ASN A 44 5.60 9.36 19.08
N GLN A 45 6.40 10.20 19.74
CA GLN A 45 7.17 9.81 20.93
C GLN A 45 8.14 8.65 20.61
N ASN A 46 8.13 7.59 21.42
CA ASN A 46 8.97 6.41 21.26
C ASN A 46 8.22 5.24 20.60
N ASP A 47 6.96 5.44 20.23
CA ASP A 47 6.12 4.40 19.64
C ASP A 47 6.48 4.11 18.19
N LYS A 48 6.21 2.88 17.79
CA LYS A 48 6.57 2.35 16.48
C LYS A 48 5.47 1.42 16.00
N LEU A 49 5.14 1.55 14.73
CA LEU A 49 4.24 0.68 14.01
C LEU A 49 5.05 -0.32 13.19
N LEU A 50 4.78 -1.61 13.38
CA LEU A 50 5.19 -2.67 12.47
C LEU A 50 4.07 -2.89 11.44
N VAL A 51 4.39 -2.77 10.15
CA VAL A 51 3.47 -3.12 9.07
C VAL A 51 4.02 -4.34 8.32
N GLY A 52 3.28 -5.44 8.37
CA GLY A 52 3.57 -6.66 7.63
C GLY A 52 2.65 -6.84 6.44
N LEU A 53 3.22 -7.20 5.30
CA LEU A 53 2.49 -7.68 4.13
C LEU A 53 2.89 -9.13 3.90
N ILE A 54 1.92 -10.04 3.93
CA ILE A 54 2.13 -11.48 3.80
C ILE A 54 1.30 -12.01 2.64
N TYR A 55 1.89 -12.91 1.85
CA TYR A 55 1.15 -13.75 0.93
C TYR A 55 1.47 -15.20 1.27
N ARG A 56 0.45 -16.00 1.55
CA ARG A 56 0.60 -17.45 1.76
C ARG A 56 0.10 -18.15 0.51
N THR A 57 0.99 -18.83 -0.21
CA THR A 57 0.59 -19.58 -1.40
C THR A 57 -0.40 -20.72 -1.06
N PRO A 58 -1.48 -20.91 -1.85
CA PRO A 58 -2.38 -22.04 -1.65
C PRO A 58 -1.76 -23.37 -2.07
N SER A 59 -0.71 -23.36 -2.91
CA SER A 59 -0.15 -24.56 -3.54
C SER A 59 0.93 -25.28 -2.70
N ASN A 60 1.57 -24.59 -1.75
CA ASN A 60 2.62 -25.14 -0.89
C ASN A 60 2.18 -25.09 0.57
N SER A 61 1.07 -25.77 0.89
CA SER A 61 0.50 -25.82 2.23
C SER A 61 1.15 -26.90 3.10
N SER A 62 2.46 -27.13 2.97
CA SER A 62 3.16 -28.11 3.80
C SER A 62 3.12 -27.69 5.27
N LYS A 63 3.16 -28.66 6.19
CA LYS A 63 3.15 -28.38 7.64
C LYS A 63 4.30 -27.43 8.03
N GLU A 64 5.50 -27.66 7.51
CA GLU A 64 6.68 -26.82 7.77
C GLU A 64 6.49 -25.37 7.29
N TYR A 65 5.90 -25.16 6.11
CA TYR A 65 5.65 -23.82 5.59
C TYR A 65 4.62 -23.05 6.44
N ASN A 66 3.59 -23.74 6.93
CA ASN A 66 2.63 -23.14 7.86
C ASN A 66 3.25 -22.87 9.24
N ASP A 67 4.10 -23.77 9.75
CA ASP A 67 4.83 -23.56 11.00
C ASP A 67 5.75 -22.32 10.90
N LYS A 68 6.35 -22.07 9.72
CA LYS A 68 7.10 -20.81 9.46
C LYS A 68 6.20 -19.57 9.49
N LEU A 69 4.98 -19.64 8.96
CA LEU A 69 4.04 -18.52 9.07
C LEU A 69 3.64 -18.26 10.53
N VAL A 70 3.34 -19.32 11.29
CA VAL A 70 3.01 -19.20 12.72
C VAL A 70 4.17 -18.57 13.50
N ASN A 71 5.40 -19.05 13.30
CA ASN A 71 6.59 -18.48 13.92
C ASN A 71 6.80 -17.01 13.52
N LEU A 72 6.49 -16.64 12.28
CA LEU A 72 6.57 -15.26 11.80
C LEU A 72 5.58 -14.34 12.53
N MET A 73 4.36 -14.84 12.83
CA MET A 73 3.37 -14.08 13.60
C MET A 73 3.86 -13.83 15.04
N SER A 74 4.38 -14.85 15.72
CA SER A 74 4.96 -14.71 17.06
C SER A 74 6.20 -13.82 17.08
N GLU A 75 7.07 -13.94 16.07
CA GLU A 75 8.22 -13.04 15.95
C GLU A 75 7.77 -11.58 15.84
N ALA A 76 6.74 -11.29 15.03
CA ALA A 76 6.24 -9.93 14.86
C ALA A 76 5.77 -9.30 16.18
N THR A 77 5.13 -10.08 17.06
CA THR A 77 4.68 -9.63 18.39
C THR A 77 5.82 -9.52 19.40
N ASP A 78 6.80 -10.43 19.35
CA ASP A 78 7.94 -10.46 20.28
C ASP A 78 8.94 -9.31 20.05
N MET A 79 8.88 -8.63 18.91
CA MET A 79 9.74 -7.50 18.60
C MET A 79 9.46 -6.23 19.43
N GLY A 80 8.39 -6.20 20.23
CA GLY A 80 8.09 -5.12 21.15
C GLY A 80 7.64 -3.81 20.47
N TYR A 81 6.99 -3.92 19.31
CA TYR A 81 6.32 -2.79 18.68
C TYR A 81 5.02 -2.47 19.41
N SER A 82 4.74 -1.19 19.64
CA SER A 82 3.49 -0.78 20.30
C SER A 82 2.28 -0.95 19.39
N HIS A 83 2.47 -0.86 18.08
CA HIS A 83 1.39 -1.05 17.11
C HIS A 83 1.81 -2.06 16.05
N ILE A 84 0.91 -2.96 15.70
CA ILE A 84 1.13 -4.00 14.69
C ILE A 84 -0.05 -3.98 13.72
N LEU A 85 0.25 -3.93 12.43
CA LEU A 85 -0.68 -4.14 11.34
C LEU A 85 -0.09 -5.19 10.41
N ILE A 86 -0.68 -6.38 10.36
CA ILE A 86 -0.33 -7.42 9.42
C ILE A 86 -1.50 -7.61 8.46
N MET A 87 -1.21 -7.62 7.17
CA MET A 87 -2.23 -7.75 6.14
C MET A 87 -1.76 -8.59 4.95
N GLY A 88 -2.71 -9.07 4.18
CA GLY A 88 -2.47 -9.73 2.90
C GLY A 88 -3.32 -10.97 2.71
N ASP A 89 -2.99 -11.80 1.73
CA ASP A 89 -3.77 -12.98 1.35
C ASP A 89 -3.17 -14.24 1.98
N PHE A 90 -3.90 -14.81 2.94
CA PHE A 90 -3.48 -15.95 3.72
C PHE A 90 -3.97 -17.29 3.15
N ASN A 91 -4.89 -17.29 2.18
CA ASN A 91 -5.40 -18.51 1.55
C ASN A 91 -5.85 -19.61 2.54
N TYR A 92 -6.56 -19.26 3.62
CA TYR A 92 -7.18 -20.22 4.56
C TYR A 92 -8.71 -20.31 4.34
N PRO A 93 -9.19 -21.00 3.29
CA PRO A 93 -10.61 -21.03 2.93
C PRO A 93 -11.50 -21.79 3.93
N GLU A 94 -10.91 -22.65 4.76
CA GLU A 94 -11.62 -23.53 5.70
C GLU A 94 -11.82 -22.91 7.09
N ILE A 95 -11.23 -21.73 7.35
CA ILE A 95 -11.47 -20.97 8.58
C ILE A 95 -12.81 -20.27 8.49
N ASN A 96 -13.65 -20.47 9.50
CA ASN A 96 -14.82 -19.65 9.76
C ASN A 96 -14.44 -18.53 10.74
N TRP A 97 -14.36 -17.30 10.22
CA TRP A 97 -13.99 -16.11 10.99
C TRP A 97 -15.12 -15.59 11.91
N GLU A 98 -16.37 -16.00 11.70
CA GLU A 98 -17.47 -15.65 12.60
C GLU A 98 -17.43 -16.50 13.89
N THR A 99 -17.11 -17.79 13.75
CA THR A 99 -17.07 -18.75 14.87
C THR A 99 -15.67 -19.07 15.36
N TRP A 100 -14.64 -18.49 14.74
CA TRP A 100 -13.22 -18.71 15.07
C TRP A 100 -12.84 -20.21 15.12
N ASN A 101 -13.28 -20.98 14.13
CA ASN A 101 -13.01 -22.42 14.05
C ASN A 101 -12.81 -22.90 12.60
N THR A 102 -12.53 -24.18 12.44
CA THR A 102 -12.30 -24.82 11.13
C THR A 102 -13.35 -25.87 10.82
N LYS A 103 -13.63 -26.06 9.52
CA LYS A 103 -14.57 -27.09 9.08
C LYS A 103 -14.09 -28.50 9.43
N GLY A 104 -14.93 -29.20 10.20
CA GLY A 104 -14.74 -30.61 10.55
C GLY A 104 -13.88 -30.85 11.81
N ASP A 105 -13.67 -29.81 12.62
CA ASP A 105 -13.07 -29.92 13.96
C ASP A 105 -11.75 -30.72 13.97
N ARG A 106 -10.79 -30.26 13.16
CA ARG A 106 -9.49 -30.93 12.94
C ARG A 106 -8.39 -30.24 13.75
N PRO A 107 -8.20 -30.55 15.05
CA PRO A 107 -7.32 -29.81 15.96
C PRO A 107 -5.89 -29.64 15.42
N ASN A 108 -5.37 -30.62 14.67
CA ASN A 108 -4.02 -30.57 14.11
C ASN A 108 -3.92 -29.99 12.68
N SER A 109 -4.97 -29.32 12.19
CA SER A 109 -4.95 -28.66 10.87
C SER A 109 -4.06 -27.42 10.86
N THR A 110 -3.61 -27.03 9.67
CA THR A 110 -2.78 -25.84 9.49
C THR A 110 -3.53 -24.54 9.81
N GLU A 111 -4.84 -24.55 9.58
CA GLU A 111 -5.78 -23.51 9.87
C GLU A 111 -5.97 -23.32 11.38
N ASN A 112 -6.16 -24.43 12.13
CA ASN A 112 -6.30 -24.36 13.59
C ASN A 112 -5.02 -23.86 14.25
N LYS A 113 -3.85 -24.33 13.81
CA LYS A 113 -2.57 -23.80 14.30
C LYS A 113 -2.41 -22.31 14.05
N PHE A 114 -2.90 -21.81 12.92
CA PHE A 114 -2.88 -20.38 12.63
C PHE A 114 -3.84 -19.61 13.55
N LEU A 115 -5.04 -20.13 13.79
CA LEU A 115 -5.99 -19.55 14.76
C LEU A 115 -5.43 -19.52 16.18
N GLU A 116 -4.87 -20.64 16.65
CA GLU A 116 -4.18 -20.74 17.94
C GLU A 116 -3.06 -19.70 18.02
N ALA A 117 -2.24 -19.56 16.97
CA ALA A 117 -1.20 -18.54 16.94
C ALA A 117 -1.76 -17.11 17.05
N LEU A 118 -2.89 -16.78 16.41
CA LEU A 118 -3.49 -15.46 16.58
C LEU A 118 -3.95 -15.25 18.03
N GLN A 119 -4.56 -16.26 18.64
CA GLN A 119 -5.06 -16.20 20.01
C GLN A 119 -3.92 -16.11 21.04
N ASP A 120 -2.89 -16.96 20.92
CA ASP A 120 -1.73 -17.00 21.80
C ASP A 120 -0.93 -15.69 21.78
N ASN A 121 -0.91 -15.02 20.63
CA ASN A 121 -0.23 -13.73 20.44
C ASN A 121 -1.16 -12.52 20.68
N PHE A 122 -2.40 -12.72 21.16
CA PHE A 122 -3.40 -11.67 21.40
C PHE A 122 -3.67 -10.77 20.17
N LEU A 123 -3.70 -11.37 18.99
CA LEU A 123 -3.96 -10.68 17.72
C LEU A 123 -5.44 -10.71 17.35
N TYR A 124 -5.93 -9.59 16.85
CA TYR A 124 -7.31 -9.39 16.40
C TYR A 124 -7.37 -9.42 14.88
N GLN A 125 -8.30 -10.18 14.31
CA GLN A 125 -8.61 -10.17 12.88
C GLN A 125 -9.86 -9.32 12.62
N HIS A 126 -9.82 -8.47 11.58
CA HIS A 126 -10.87 -7.48 11.30
C HIS A 126 -11.71 -7.75 10.05
N THR A 127 -11.28 -8.65 9.17
CA THR A 127 -12.00 -8.90 7.92
C THR A 127 -13.21 -9.79 8.18
N THR A 128 -14.41 -9.21 8.13
CA THR A 128 -15.67 -9.88 8.45
C THR A 128 -16.45 -10.40 7.24
N LYS A 129 -16.09 -9.99 6.02
CA LYS A 129 -16.78 -10.39 4.78
C LYS A 129 -15.84 -11.13 3.83
N PRO A 130 -16.38 -11.96 2.93
CA PRO A 130 -15.59 -12.57 1.88
C PRO A 130 -14.79 -11.51 1.11
N THR A 131 -13.59 -11.88 0.67
CA THR A 131 -12.69 -10.98 -0.04
C THR A 131 -12.40 -11.45 -1.45
N ARG A 132 -12.75 -12.70 -1.78
CA ARG A 132 -12.56 -13.30 -3.10
C ARG A 132 -13.86 -13.91 -3.64
N TRP A 133 -14.17 -13.59 -4.90
CA TRP A 133 -15.30 -14.15 -5.67
C TRP A 133 -14.85 -14.62 -7.05
N ARG A 134 -14.99 -15.92 -7.32
CA ARG A 134 -14.61 -16.50 -8.60
C ARG A 134 -15.79 -17.24 -9.25
N GLY A 135 -16.39 -16.62 -10.26
CA GLY A 135 -17.47 -17.27 -11.03
C GLY A 135 -18.63 -17.71 -10.12
N ALA A 136 -18.91 -19.01 -10.10
CA ALA A 136 -19.94 -19.64 -9.27
C ALA A 136 -19.39 -20.27 -7.97
N ASP A 137 -18.10 -20.08 -7.66
CA ASP A 137 -17.48 -20.62 -6.45
C ASP A 137 -18.04 -19.96 -5.19
N THR A 138 -17.97 -20.68 -4.07
CA THR A 138 -18.33 -20.11 -2.76
C THR A 138 -17.36 -18.97 -2.43
N PRO A 139 -17.85 -17.79 -2.01
CA PRO A 139 -16.98 -16.68 -1.61
C PRO A 139 -16.17 -17.04 -0.37
N HIS A 140 -14.90 -16.63 -0.33
CA HIS A 140 -14.00 -16.90 0.80
C HIS A 140 -13.39 -15.61 1.36
N THR A 141 -13.16 -15.58 2.67
CA THR A 141 -12.40 -14.53 3.37
C THR A 141 -10.94 -14.97 3.45
N LEU A 142 -10.14 -14.54 2.48
CA LEU A 142 -8.73 -14.94 2.36
C LEU A 142 -7.77 -13.78 2.67
N ASP A 143 -8.20 -12.54 2.42
CA ASP A 143 -7.44 -11.34 2.71
C ASP A 143 -7.74 -10.88 4.14
N LEU A 144 -6.73 -10.96 5.00
CA LEU A 144 -6.88 -10.68 6.43
C LEU A 144 -6.25 -9.33 6.77
N LEU A 145 -6.89 -8.63 7.71
CA LEU A 145 -6.34 -7.49 8.43
C LEU A 145 -6.19 -7.92 9.88
N ILE A 146 -4.96 -7.89 10.40
CA ILE A 146 -4.62 -8.39 11.72
C ILE A 146 -3.89 -7.29 12.50
N THR A 147 -4.29 -7.03 13.74
CA THR A 147 -3.65 -6.03 14.61
C THR A 147 -3.44 -6.58 16.02
N ASN A 148 -2.61 -5.91 16.82
CA ASN A 148 -2.42 -6.24 18.23
C ASN A 148 -3.45 -5.60 19.19
N GLU A 149 -4.33 -4.72 18.68
CA GLU A 149 -5.48 -4.21 19.44
C GLU A 149 -6.74 -4.07 18.57
N GLU A 150 -7.90 -4.32 19.18
CA GLU A 150 -9.21 -4.40 18.50
C GLU A 150 -9.64 -3.09 17.85
N GLU A 151 -9.39 -1.94 18.48
CA GLU A 151 -9.88 -0.65 17.99
C GLU A 151 -8.92 0.03 16.98
N MET A 152 -7.90 -0.68 16.48
CA MET A 152 -6.93 -0.11 15.54
C MET A 152 -7.47 0.07 14.11
N ILE A 153 -8.58 -0.57 13.76
CA ILE A 153 -9.18 -0.48 12.43
C ILE A 153 -10.54 0.21 12.52
N SER A 154 -10.76 1.23 11.68
CA SER A 154 -12.07 1.86 11.50
C SER A 154 -12.40 2.04 10.03
N ASN A 155 -13.67 2.31 9.73
CA ASN A 155 -14.16 2.59 8.36
C ASN A 155 -13.76 1.51 7.32
N LEU A 156 -13.77 0.23 7.70
CA LEU A 156 -13.45 -0.87 6.79
C LEU A 156 -14.50 -1.00 5.69
N GLU A 157 -14.07 -0.74 4.46
CA GLU A 157 -14.87 -0.82 3.25
C GLU A 157 -14.35 -1.89 2.29
N TYR A 158 -15.28 -2.68 1.75
CA TYR A 158 -15.05 -3.66 0.70
C TYR A 158 -15.41 -3.02 -0.65
N MET A 159 -14.40 -2.70 -1.44
CA MET A 159 -14.52 -2.02 -2.73
C MET A 159 -14.42 -3.01 -3.88
N SER A 160 -14.87 -2.60 -5.07
CA SER A 160 -14.84 -3.47 -6.25
C SER A 160 -13.41 -3.89 -6.63
N PRO A 161 -13.21 -5.12 -7.17
CA PRO A 161 -11.91 -5.62 -7.59
C PRO A 161 -11.16 -4.69 -8.55
N LEU A 162 -9.83 -4.69 -8.50
CA LEU A 162 -9.01 -3.99 -9.50
C LEU A 162 -8.95 -4.79 -10.80
N GLY A 163 -9.29 -4.14 -11.92
CA GLY A 163 -9.27 -4.77 -13.24
C GLY A 163 -10.14 -6.03 -13.30
N LYS A 164 -9.50 -7.18 -13.61
CA LYS A 164 -10.12 -8.51 -13.71
C LYS A 164 -9.83 -9.41 -12.50
N SER A 165 -9.29 -8.85 -11.41
CA SER A 165 -9.05 -9.61 -10.19
C SER A 165 -10.37 -10.19 -9.65
N ASP A 166 -10.29 -11.36 -9.05
CA ASP A 166 -11.34 -11.99 -8.25
C ASP A 166 -11.32 -11.52 -6.78
N HIS A 167 -10.28 -10.81 -6.34
CA HIS A 167 -10.18 -10.23 -5.01
C HIS A 167 -10.75 -8.80 -4.99
N CYS A 168 -11.54 -8.50 -3.96
CA CYS A 168 -12.00 -7.15 -3.67
C CYS A 168 -10.85 -6.29 -3.10
N VAL A 169 -11.05 -4.97 -3.10
CA VAL A 169 -10.09 -4.05 -2.46
C VAL A 169 -10.59 -3.71 -1.07
N LEU A 170 -9.74 -3.90 -0.06
CA LEU A 170 -9.99 -3.43 1.29
C LEU A 170 -9.48 -2.00 1.45
N SER A 171 -10.35 -1.09 1.89
CA SER A 171 -9.99 0.28 2.27
C SER A 171 -10.39 0.49 3.71
N PHE A 172 -9.49 0.99 4.54
CA PHE A 172 -9.74 1.18 5.96
C PHE A 172 -8.88 2.31 6.52
N ASP A 173 -9.29 2.83 7.67
CA ASP A 173 -8.51 3.76 8.47
C ASP A 173 -7.77 2.95 9.55
N PHE A 174 -6.45 3.09 9.59
CA PHE A 174 -5.62 2.58 10.67
C PHE A 174 -5.45 3.66 11.74
N ASN A 175 -6.01 3.42 12.92
CA ASN A 175 -6.06 4.36 14.03
C ASN A 175 -4.71 4.42 14.74
N CYS A 176 -3.91 5.43 14.43
CA CYS A 176 -2.62 5.68 15.07
C CYS A 176 -2.29 7.17 15.10
N TYR A 177 -1.17 7.53 15.74
CA TYR A 177 -0.71 8.90 15.88
C TYR A 177 0.68 9.10 15.26
N VAL A 178 0.75 9.94 14.24
CA VAL A 178 1.98 10.22 13.49
C VAL A 178 2.28 11.71 13.43
N ASN A 179 3.55 12.08 13.60
CA ASN A 179 4.01 13.46 13.52
C ASN A 179 4.46 13.71 12.09
N ILE A 180 3.50 14.05 11.24
CA ILE A 180 3.78 14.34 9.84
C ILE A 180 4.33 15.77 9.80
N LYS A 181 5.66 15.89 9.73
CA LYS A 181 6.32 17.15 9.36
C LYS A 181 6.06 17.42 7.88
N ARG A 182 4.87 17.94 7.57
CA ARG A 182 4.54 18.35 6.21
C ARG A 182 5.42 19.54 5.86
N ALA A 183 6.39 19.33 4.98
CA ALA A 183 7.05 20.46 4.35
C ALA A 183 5.97 21.32 3.69
N PRO A 184 6.05 22.66 3.81
CA PRO A 184 5.10 23.51 3.13
C PRO A 184 5.14 23.21 1.64
N LYS A 185 3.96 22.99 1.04
CA LYS A 185 3.89 22.71 -0.39
C LYS A 185 4.21 23.99 -1.14
N ILE A 186 5.32 24.01 -1.87
CA ILE A 186 5.64 25.09 -2.78
C ILE A 186 4.90 24.82 -4.10
N ALA A 187 4.13 25.79 -4.57
CA ALA A 187 3.44 25.71 -5.86
C ALA A 187 3.99 26.79 -6.80
N ASN A 188 4.27 26.39 -8.05
CA ASN A 188 4.64 27.32 -9.11
C ASN A 188 3.40 28.06 -9.59
N LEU A 189 3.46 29.39 -9.60
CA LEU A 189 2.40 30.26 -10.09
C LEU A 189 2.62 30.53 -11.58
N TYR A 190 2.37 29.52 -12.41
CA TYR A 190 2.57 29.62 -13.86
C TYR A 190 1.80 30.81 -14.47
N ASN A 191 0.60 31.11 -13.99
CA ASN A 191 -0.18 32.27 -14.45
C ASN A 191 0.48 33.63 -14.13
N HIS A 192 1.49 33.67 -13.27
CA HIS A 192 2.24 34.88 -12.90
C HIS A 192 3.71 34.83 -13.38
N GLY A 193 4.08 33.87 -14.22
CA GLY A 193 5.45 33.79 -14.76
C GLY A 193 5.79 34.95 -15.70
N ASN A 194 7.02 35.45 -15.62
CA ASN A 194 7.54 36.42 -16.60
C ASN A 194 8.00 35.70 -17.87
N TYR A 195 7.04 35.25 -18.68
CA TYR A 195 7.32 34.48 -19.89
C TYR A 195 8.03 35.29 -20.98
N LYS A 196 7.94 36.61 -20.95
CA LYS A 196 8.65 37.48 -21.90
C LYS A 196 10.16 37.32 -21.75
N GLU A 197 10.66 37.45 -20.53
CA GLU A 197 12.09 37.24 -20.24
C GLU A 197 12.49 35.76 -20.32
N PHE A 198 11.60 34.85 -19.90
CA PHE A 198 11.81 33.41 -20.06
C PHE A 198 12.14 33.06 -21.52
N ILE A 199 11.30 33.50 -22.45
CA ILE A 199 11.48 33.23 -23.89
C ILE A 199 12.73 33.92 -24.42
N GLN A 200 13.04 35.14 -23.95
CA GLN A 200 14.28 35.83 -24.33
C GLN A 200 15.53 35.04 -23.91
N GLU A 201 15.57 34.48 -22.71
CA GLU A 201 16.67 33.64 -22.26
C GLU A 201 16.75 32.31 -23.02
N LEU A 202 15.61 31.66 -23.29
CA LEU A 202 15.56 30.46 -24.13
C LEU A 202 16.16 30.69 -25.53
N ASN A 203 15.88 31.85 -26.13
CA ASN A 203 16.37 32.21 -27.47
C ASN A 203 17.87 32.52 -27.51
N LYS A 204 18.50 32.83 -26.36
CA LYS A 204 19.95 33.03 -26.25
C LYS A 204 20.74 31.72 -26.22
N ILE A 205 20.05 30.59 -25.98
CA ILE A 205 20.69 29.30 -25.86
C ILE A 205 20.93 28.73 -27.26
N ASP A 206 22.18 28.37 -27.54
CA ASP A 206 22.54 27.63 -28.73
C ASP A 206 22.13 26.16 -28.57
N TRP A 207 20.90 25.87 -28.98
CA TRP A 207 20.32 24.53 -28.94
C TRP A 207 21.03 23.53 -29.86
N HIS A 208 21.65 24.00 -30.95
CA HIS A 208 22.34 23.12 -31.90
C HIS A 208 23.57 22.51 -31.26
N ASN A 209 24.35 23.31 -30.53
CA ASN A 209 25.51 22.83 -29.78
C ASN A 209 25.14 22.13 -28.46
N LYS A 210 24.02 22.50 -27.81
CA LYS A 210 23.58 21.86 -26.56
C LYS A 210 22.97 20.48 -26.79
N LEU A 211 22.15 20.32 -27.84
CA LEU A 211 21.46 19.09 -28.18
C LEU A 211 22.26 18.36 -29.27
N ASN A 212 23.40 17.78 -28.86
CA ASN A 212 24.27 17.04 -29.78
C ASN A 212 23.59 15.75 -30.25
N ALA A 213 23.52 15.53 -31.56
CA ALA A 213 22.97 14.33 -32.19
C ALA A 213 23.74 13.03 -31.81
N GLU A 214 24.98 13.14 -31.33
CA GLU A 214 25.79 12.01 -30.84
C GLU A 214 25.40 11.56 -29.44
N ASN A 215 24.66 12.36 -28.67
CA ASN A 215 24.14 11.96 -27.37
C ASN A 215 22.91 11.06 -27.54
N SER A 216 22.66 10.20 -26.55
CA SER A 216 21.38 9.48 -26.47
C SER A 216 20.20 10.47 -26.33
N ILE A 217 19.03 10.03 -26.80
CA ILE A 217 17.78 10.80 -26.69
C ILE A 217 17.52 11.17 -25.22
N ASP A 218 17.70 10.23 -24.28
CA ASP A 218 17.51 10.48 -22.85
C ASP A 218 18.46 11.55 -22.32
N LYS A 219 19.72 11.56 -22.77
CA LYS A 219 20.71 12.54 -22.33
C LYS A 219 20.35 13.94 -22.83
N ASN A 220 19.96 14.07 -24.10
CA ASN A 220 19.49 15.34 -24.66
C ASN A 220 18.19 15.83 -24.00
N TRP A 221 17.24 14.92 -23.74
CA TRP A 221 16.01 15.23 -23.03
C TRP A 221 16.27 15.74 -21.61
N ASN A 222 17.19 15.11 -20.88
CA ASN A 222 17.58 15.55 -19.55
C ASN A 222 18.25 16.93 -19.57
N TYR A 223 19.09 17.24 -20.56
CA TYR A 223 19.67 18.59 -20.71
C TYR A 223 18.59 19.64 -20.94
N PHE A 224 17.67 19.38 -21.87
CA PHE A 224 16.54 20.25 -22.15
C PHE A 224 15.69 20.51 -20.89
N LEU A 225 15.31 19.44 -20.17
CA LEU A 225 14.53 19.56 -18.94
C LEU A 225 15.29 20.33 -17.84
N THR A 226 16.60 20.15 -17.74
CA THR A 226 17.42 20.87 -16.75
C THR A 226 17.38 22.36 -17.01
N ILE A 227 17.59 22.79 -18.26
CA ILE A 227 17.53 24.20 -18.66
C ILE A 227 16.13 24.78 -18.40
N LEU A 228 15.08 24.06 -18.80
CA LEU A 228 13.72 24.51 -18.56
C LEU A 228 13.41 24.69 -17.08
N LYS A 229 13.80 23.74 -16.23
CA LYS A 229 13.59 23.82 -14.78
C LYS A 229 14.37 24.98 -14.15
N GLU A 230 15.58 25.26 -14.64
CA GLU A 230 16.36 26.40 -14.19
C GLU A 230 15.66 27.73 -14.53
N LEU A 231 15.24 27.91 -15.78
CA LEU A 231 14.50 29.10 -16.21
C LEU A 231 13.16 29.21 -15.49
N GLU A 232 12.46 28.09 -15.29
CA GLU A 232 11.22 28.03 -14.51
C GLU A 232 11.45 28.51 -13.07
N SER A 233 12.52 28.06 -12.41
CA SER A 233 12.85 28.53 -11.06
C SER A 233 13.15 30.03 -10.96
N ARG A 234 13.65 30.64 -12.05
CA ARG A 234 14.02 32.07 -12.11
C ARG A 234 12.82 32.96 -12.44
N PHE A 235 11.96 32.51 -13.35
CA PHE A 235 10.94 33.35 -13.99
C PHE A 235 9.51 32.99 -13.59
N VAL A 236 9.26 31.83 -12.99
CA VAL A 236 7.95 31.46 -12.45
C VAL A 236 7.98 31.63 -10.93
N PRO A 237 7.25 32.63 -10.39
CA PRO A 237 7.24 32.84 -8.95
C PRO A 237 6.59 31.65 -8.24
N THR A 238 7.05 31.39 -7.03
CA THR A 238 6.52 30.30 -6.21
C THR A 238 5.73 30.85 -5.03
N LYS A 239 4.72 30.10 -4.58
CA LYS A 239 3.96 30.41 -3.38
C LYS A 239 4.02 29.24 -2.41
N THR A 240 4.40 29.55 -1.18
CA THR A 240 4.28 28.66 -0.04
C THR A 240 2.80 28.49 0.30
N MET A 241 2.27 27.30 0.09
CA MET A 241 0.89 26.99 0.43
C MET A 241 0.82 26.57 1.90
N THR A 242 0.27 27.44 2.74
CA THR A 242 -0.14 27.10 4.10
C THR A 242 -1.37 26.20 4.00
N GLN A 243 -1.28 24.96 4.49
CA GLN A 243 -2.44 24.06 4.53
C GLN A 243 -3.39 24.48 5.65
N ILE A 244 -4.14 25.57 5.47
CA ILE A 244 -5.29 25.89 6.30
C ILE A 244 -6.51 25.25 5.62
N GLY A 245 -6.81 24.00 6.00
CA GLY A 245 -8.04 23.33 5.60
C GLY A 245 -7.84 21.87 5.18
N LYS A 246 -8.76 21.00 5.62
CA LYS A 246 -8.88 19.61 5.15
C LYS A 246 -8.89 19.62 3.62
N LYS A 247 -7.84 19.07 3.02
CA LYS A 247 -7.76 18.84 1.57
C LYS A 247 -9.01 18.05 1.19
N ARG A 248 -9.92 18.62 0.39
CA ARG A 248 -10.89 17.78 -0.33
C ARG A 248 -10.02 16.85 -1.17
N ASN A 249 -10.07 15.55 -0.91
CA ASN A 249 -9.45 14.53 -1.77
C ASN A 249 -10.18 14.55 -3.12
N VAL A 250 -9.85 15.54 -3.94
CA VAL A 250 -10.23 15.57 -5.34
C VAL A 250 -9.16 14.73 -6.03
N PHE A 251 -9.38 13.41 -6.07
CA PHE A 251 -8.72 12.58 -7.08
C PHE A 251 -8.89 13.31 -8.42
N PRO A 252 -7.81 13.55 -9.20
CA PRO A 252 -7.84 14.25 -10.47
C PRO A 252 -8.48 13.36 -11.55
N ILE A 253 -9.72 12.98 -11.29
CA ILE A 253 -10.56 12.09 -12.06
C ILE A 253 -11.80 12.90 -12.38
N ASP A 254 -12.16 12.96 -13.66
CA ASP A 254 -13.33 13.69 -14.11
C ASP A 254 -14.61 13.13 -13.45
N LYS A 255 -15.66 13.96 -13.41
CA LYS A 255 -16.91 13.62 -12.73
C LYS A 255 -17.52 12.31 -13.26
N LYS A 256 -17.47 12.08 -14.58
CA LYS A 256 -18.03 10.89 -15.22
C LYS A 256 -17.28 9.64 -14.79
N THR A 257 -15.95 9.67 -14.76
CA THR A 257 -15.15 8.54 -14.29
C THR A 257 -15.40 8.27 -12.80
N ARG A 258 -15.54 9.30 -11.96
CA ARG A 258 -15.89 9.12 -10.54
C ARG A 258 -17.27 8.47 -10.35
N GLU A 259 -18.25 8.85 -11.16
CA GLU A 259 -19.58 8.23 -11.18
C GLU A 259 -19.52 6.77 -11.63
N LEU A 260 -18.70 6.44 -12.64
CA LEU A 260 -18.48 5.06 -13.07
C LEU A 260 -17.84 4.20 -11.98
N ILE A 261 -16.83 4.72 -11.26
CA ILE A 261 -16.21 4.02 -10.12
C ILE A 261 -17.25 3.77 -9.02
N ARG A 262 -18.07 4.78 -8.66
CA ARG A 262 -19.15 4.61 -7.68
C ARG A 262 -20.17 3.58 -8.13
N ARG A 263 -20.61 3.66 -9.38
CA ARG A 263 -21.56 2.69 -9.96
C ARG A 263 -20.97 1.29 -9.94
N LYS A 264 -19.70 1.12 -10.29
CA LYS A 264 -18.99 -0.16 -10.21
C LYS A 264 -19.00 -0.70 -8.78
N ASN A 265 -18.67 0.11 -7.77
CA ASN A 265 -18.70 -0.29 -6.37
C ASN A 265 -20.11 -0.65 -5.88
N ILE A 266 -21.15 0.06 -6.34
CA ILE A 266 -22.55 -0.24 -6.00
C ILE A 266 -22.98 -1.56 -6.64
N LEU A 267 -22.68 -1.75 -7.94
CA LEU A 267 -23.04 -2.96 -8.67
C LEU A 267 -22.30 -4.18 -8.14
N SER A 268 -21.03 -4.04 -7.77
CA SER A 268 -20.28 -5.13 -7.16
C SER A 268 -20.95 -5.55 -5.86
N LYS A 269 -21.30 -4.59 -4.98
CA LYS A 269 -22.03 -4.85 -3.72
C LYS A 269 -23.37 -5.56 -3.91
N LYS A 270 -24.10 -5.30 -5.00
CA LYS A 270 -25.36 -5.99 -5.31
C LYS A 270 -25.19 -7.45 -5.73
N ASN A 271 -24.00 -7.85 -6.18
CA ASN A 271 -23.67 -9.24 -6.48
C ASN A 271 -23.10 -9.97 -5.24
N TYR A 272 -22.97 -9.29 -4.10
CA TYR A 272 -22.35 -9.81 -2.87
C TYR A 272 -23.33 -9.98 -1.69
N ASN A 273 -24.60 -9.54 -1.84
CA ASN A 273 -25.71 -9.75 -0.90
C ASN A 273 -26.77 -10.64 -1.56
#